data_AF-A0AAW2P3A3-F1
#
_entry.id   AF-A0AAW2P3A3-F1
#
_cell.length_a   1.000
_cell.length_b   1.000
_cell.length_c   1.000
_cell.angle_alpha   90.00
_cell.angle_beta   90.00
_cell.angle_gamma   90.00
#
_symmetry.space_group_name_H-M   'P 1'
#
loop_
_entity.id
_entity.type
_entity.pdbx_description
1 polymer ?
#
loop_
_entity_poly.entity_id
_entity_poly.type
_entity_poly.pdbx_seq_one_letter_code
_entity_poly.pdbx_strand_id
1 'polypeptide(L)'
;MFISWQQKAVEHTVTKYSHSQQSASVVTRRQNEHGMNTHVVKIANRECSCCKWNQFGIPCSHAKKVCDAYNISAASMVKDYYDLMAYNNTYSKHFEPVQSEDYWDDPISSWSTTLLSVFPHVLVEIKQHVFIMRWIGGKREQGKKPNNKEILQYKKICQRRIVDNTCIF
;
A
#
# COMPACT_ATOMS: atom_id res chain seq x y z
N MET A 1 9.29 -1.15 -14.07
CA MET A 1 9.26 -0.97 -12.59
C MET A 1 10.29 -1.86 -11.88
N PHE A 2 10.42 -3.14 -12.24
CA PHE A 2 11.36 -4.07 -11.61
C PHE A 2 12.85 -3.81 -11.92
N ILE A 3 13.19 -3.47 -13.17
CA ILE A 3 14.60 -3.28 -13.60
C ILE A 3 15.28 -2.14 -12.83
N SER A 4 14.58 -1.02 -12.62
CA SER A 4 15.15 0.11 -11.86
C SER A 4 15.33 -0.19 -10.38
N TRP A 5 14.56 -1.12 -9.82
CA TRP A 5 14.73 -1.58 -8.43
C TRP A 5 15.88 -2.58 -8.31
N GLN A 6 16.08 -3.42 -9.33
CA GLN A 6 17.24 -4.32 -9.42
C GLN A 6 18.54 -3.53 -9.51
N GLN A 7 18.62 -2.55 -10.42
CA GLN A 7 19.80 -1.68 -10.55
C GLN A 7 20.11 -0.96 -9.23
N LYS A 8 19.10 -0.41 -8.56
CA LYS A 8 19.27 0.24 -7.25
C LYS A 8 19.70 -0.72 -6.15
N ALA A 9 19.31 -2.00 -6.22
CA ALA A 9 19.73 -2.99 -5.23
C ALA A 9 21.23 -3.28 -5.28
N VAL A 10 21.85 -3.16 -6.47
CA VAL A 10 23.30 -3.39 -6.65
C VAL A 10 24.12 -2.41 -5.81
N GLU A 11 23.73 -1.13 -5.82
CA GLU A 11 24.40 -0.05 -5.08
C GLU A 11 24.31 -0.18 -3.54
N HIS A 12 23.41 -1.03 -3.04
CA HIS A 12 23.20 -1.21 -1.61
C HIS A 12 24.19 -2.19 -1.01
N THR A 13 24.57 -1.96 0.25
CA THR A 13 25.50 -2.82 0.99
C THR A 13 24.84 -3.39 2.23
N VAL A 14 24.98 -4.69 2.47
CA VAL A 14 24.47 -5.32 3.70
C VAL A 14 25.54 -5.17 4.79
N THR A 15 25.16 -4.65 5.96
CA THR A 15 26.11 -4.33 7.05
C THR A 15 25.94 -5.17 8.30
N LYS A 16 24.73 -5.62 8.59
CA LYS A 16 24.45 -6.54 9.70
C LYS A 16 23.64 -7.69 9.18
N TYR A 17 23.94 -8.88 9.66
CA TYR A 17 23.37 -10.11 9.15
C TYR A 17 23.13 -11.07 10.34
N SER A 18 21.90 -11.54 10.52
CA SER A 18 21.52 -12.47 11.58
C SER A 18 20.72 -13.64 10.99
N HIS A 19 21.39 -14.79 10.82
CA HIS A 19 20.78 -16.01 10.30
C HIS A 19 19.61 -16.49 11.15
N SER A 20 19.77 -16.52 12.49
CA SER A 20 18.75 -17.03 13.42
C SER A 20 17.47 -16.20 13.43
N GLN A 21 17.58 -14.88 13.21
CA GLN A 21 16.45 -13.96 13.16
C GLN A 21 15.99 -13.68 11.71
N GLN A 22 16.62 -14.29 10.71
CA GLN A 22 16.41 -14.03 9.28
C GLN A 22 16.28 -12.53 8.97
N SER A 23 17.20 -11.73 9.49
CA SER A 23 17.16 -10.27 9.35
C SER A 23 18.53 -9.69 9.00
N ALA A 24 18.49 -8.57 8.29
CA ALA A 24 19.71 -7.87 7.90
C ALA A 24 19.51 -6.35 7.84
N SER A 25 20.59 -5.62 8.07
CA SER A 25 20.64 -4.17 7.87
C SER A 25 21.28 -3.87 6.53
N VAL A 26 20.62 -3.03 5.73
CA VAL A 26 21.05 -2.59 4.41
C VAL A 26 21.32 -1.11 4.45
N VAL A 27 22.48 -0.75 3.96
CA VAL A 27 22.94 0.61 3.84
C VAL A 27 22.75 1.08 2.40
N THR A 28 22.21 2.27 2.25
CA THR A 28 21.96 2.91 0.96
C THR A 28 22.62 4.28 0.91
N ARG A 29 23.30 4.57 -0.20
CA ARG A 29 23.86 5.89 -0.48
C ARG A 29 22.84 6.71 -1.25
N ARG A 30 22.43 7.87 -0.72
CA ARG A 30 21.68 8.84 -1.52
C ARG A 30 22.66 9.61 -2.40
N GLN A 31 22.35 9.72 -3.69
CA GLN A 31 23.22 10.41 -4.65
C GLN A 31 23.31 11.93 -4.39
N ASN A 32 22.34 12.53 -3.67
CA ASN A 32 22.18 13.99 -3.57
C ASN A 32 22.20 14.55 -2.13
N GLU A 33 22.47 13.74 -1.11
CA GLU A 33 22.53 14.17 0.29
C GLU A 33 23.76 13.53 0.98
N HIS A 34 24.45 14.30 1.84
CA HIS A 34 25.50 13.80 2.73
C HIS A 34 24.87 12.92 3.82
N GLY A 35 24.46 11.69 3.47
CA GLY A 35 23.78 10.81 4.40
C GLY A 35 23.69 9.37 3.90
N MET A 36 24.15 8.45 4.76
CA MET A 36 24.03 7.02 4.57
C MET A 36 22.79 6.53 5.32
N ASN A 37 21.75 6.08 4.61
CA ASN A 37 20.52 5.60 5.25
C ASN A 37 20.60 4.10 5.49
N THR A 38 20.35 3.68 6.72
CA THR A 38 20.28 2.27 7.09
C THR A 38 18.82 1.81 7.18
N HIS A 39 18.52 0.70 6.52
CA HIS A 39 17.22 0.05 6.51
C HIS A 39 17.32 -1.37 7.07
N VAL A 40 16.35 -1.77 7.87
CA VAL A 40 16.28 -3.13 8.41
C VAL A 40 15.31 -3.94 7.56
N VAL A 41 15.73 -5.12 7.15
CA VAL A 41 14.92 -6.10 6.41
C VAL A 41 14.74 -7.32 7.30
N LYS A 42 13.50 -7.77 7.45
CA LYS A 42 13.13 -9.02 8.12
C LYS A 42 12.54 -9.95 7.06
N ILE A 43 13.27 -10.99 6.69
CA ILE A 43 12.90 -11.89 5.59
C ILE A 43 11.70 -12.75 5.99
N ALA A 44 11.73 -13.34 7.20
CA ALA A 44 10.66 -14.18 7.72
C ALA A 44 9.29 -13.47 7.65
N ASN A 45 9.27 -12.18 8.04
CA ASN A 45 8.07 -11.36 8.07
C ASN A 45 7.74 -10.71 6.72
N ARG A 46 8.62 -10.84 5.71
CA ARG A 46 8.50 -10.13 4.41
C ARG A 46 8.41 -8.62 4.58
N GLU A 47 9.22 -8.06 5.48
CA GLU A 47 9.16 -6.67 5.89
C GLU A 47 10.47 -5.94 5.62
N CYS A 48 10.35 -4.64 5.31
CA CYS A 48 11.47 -3.72 5.26
C CYS A 48 11.10 -2.41 5.92
N SER A 49 12.01 -1.80 6.67
CA SER A 49 11.79 -0.52 7.36
C SER A 49 11.52 0.66 6.42
N CYS A 50 11.75 0.50 5.11
CA CYS A 50 11.31 1.48 4.11
C CYS A 50 9.80 1.39 3.79
N CYS A 51 9.07 0.43 4.36
CA CYS A 51 7.65 0.12 4.20
C CYS A 51 7.19 -0.27 2.79
N LYS A 52 8.01 -0.08 1.75
CA LYS A 52 7.66 -0.41 0.36
C LYS A 52 7.27 -1.87 0.17
N TRP A 53 7.99 -2.80 0.79
CA TRP A 53 7.69 -4.22 0.66
C TRP A 53 6.32 -4.56 1.29
N ASN A 54 6.05 -4.04 2.49
CA ASN A 54 4.76 -4.24 3.13
C ASN A 54 3.61 -3.63 2.31
N GLN A 55 3.81 -2.41 1.80
CA GLN A 55 2.82 -1.65 1.05
C GLN A 55 2.49 -2.26 -0.32
N PHE A 56 3.51 -2.62 -1.09
CA PHE A 56 3.31 -3.12 -2.45
C PHE A 56 3.24 -4.63 -2.52
N GLY A 57 3.59 -5.37 -1.46
CA GLY A 57 3.69 -6.84 -1.50
C GLY A 57 4.80 -7.40 -2.39
N ILE A 58 5.59 -6.52 -3.01
CA ILE A 58 6.72 -6.85 -3.89
C ILE A 58 8.01 -6.44 -3.17
N PRO A 59 9.05 -7.30 -3.14
CA PRO A 59 10.33 -6.96 -2.52
C PRO A 59 10.91 -5.65 -3.08
N CYS A 60 11.25 -4.73 -2.19
CA CYS A 60 11.94 -3.49 -2.55
C CYS A 60 13.43 -3.75 -2.87
N SER A 61 14.16 -2.73 -3.33
CA SER A 61 15.59 -2.87 -3.62
C SER A 61 16.44 -3.30 -2.41
N HIS A 62 16.07 -2.89 -1.18
CA HIS A 62 16.73 -3.36 0.05
C HIS A 62 16.45 -4.84 0.31
N ALA A 63 15.18 -5.23 0.19
CA ALA A 63 14.74 -6.60 0.40
C ALA A 63 15.41 -7.54 -0.60
N LYS A 64 15.48 -7.15 -1.89
CA LYS A 64 16.18 -7.92 -2.92
C LYS A 64 17.65 -8.15 -2.54
N LYS A 65 18.37 -7.09 -2.16
CA LYS A 65 19.79 -7.21 -1.77
C LYS A 65 19.99 -8.18 -0.61
N VAL A 66 19.05 -8.19 0.33
CA VAL A 66 19.07 -9.13 1.45
C VAL A 66 18.68 -10.54 1.02
N CYS A 67 17.68 -10.71 0.15
CA CYS A 67 17.34 -12.02 -0.41
C CYS A 67 18.56 -12.64 -1.13
N ASP A 68 19.27 -11.84 -1.94
CA ASP A 68 20.50 -12.26 -2.62
C ASP A 68 21.56 -12.70 -1.59
N ALA A 69 21.73 -11.98 -0.47
CA ALA A 69 22.67 -12.34 0.60
C ALA A 69 22.29 -13.64 1.34
N TYR A 70 21.00 -13.99 1.39
CA TYR A 70 20.50 -15.22 2.00
C TYR A 70 20.34 -16.37 0.98
N ASN A 71 20.72 -16.17 -0.29
CA ASN A 71 20.47 -17.10 -1.39
C ASN A 71 18.99 -17.49 -1.53
N ILE A 72 18.08 -16.56 -1.24
CA ILE A 72 16.63 -16.72 -1.40
C ILE A 72 16.21 -16.01 -2.69
N SER A 73 15.36 -16.68 -3.48
CA SER A 73 14.78 -16.03 -4.65
C SER A 73 13.85 -14.89 -4.22
N ALA A 74 14.13 -13.66 -4.66
CA ALA A 74 13.21 -12.55 -4.41
C ALA A 74 11.82 -12.78 -5.04
N ALA A 75 11.73 -13.58 -6.11
CA ALA A 75 10.45 -13.88 -6.75
C ALA A 75 9.53 -14.72 -5.85
N SER A 76 10.06 -15.67 -5.09
CA SER A 76 9.27 -16.47 -4.13
C SER A 76 8.81 -15.66 -2.91
N MET A 77 9.33 -14.44 -2.77
CA MET A 77 9.07 -13.54 -1.65
C MET A 77 7.97 -12.49 -1.96
N VAL A 78 7.43 -12.52 -3.19
CA VAL A 78 6.25 -11.74 -3.59
C VAL A 78 5.00 -12.29 -2.89
N LYS A 79 4.03 -11.43 -2.56
CA LYS A 79 2.75 -11.84 -1.98
C LYS A 79 1.87 -12.58 -2.99
N ASP A 80 1.11 -13.55 -2.50
CA ASP A 80 0.35 -14.53 -3.31
C ASP A 80 -0.70 -13.91 -4.24
N TYR A 81 -1.22 -12.71 -3.93
CA TYR A 81 -2.21 -12.06 -4.80
C TYR A 81 -1.63 -11.59 -6.14
N TYR A 82 -0.31 -11.57 -6.32
CA TYR A 82 0.33 -11.37 -7.62
C TYR A 82 0.65 -12.68 -8.35
N ASP A 83 0.34 -13.83 -7.77
CA ASP A 83 0.53 -15.11 -8.44
C ASP A 83 -0.41 -15.23 -9.64
N LEU A 84 0.08 -15.81 -10.73
CA LEU A 84 -0.70 -16.03 -11.94
C LEU A 84 -1.88 -16.97 -11.69
N MET A 85 -1.70 -17.95 -10.81
CA MET A 85 -2.79 -18.84 -10.41
C MET A 85 -3.89 -18.08 -9.66
N ALA A 86 -3.51 -17.19 -8.74
CA ALA A 86 -4.46 -16.33 -8.03
C ALA A 86 -5.21 -15.42 -9.02
N TYR A 87 -4.50 -14.79 -9.95
CA TYR A 87 -5.10 -13.96 -11.00
C TYR A 87 -6.10 -14.76 -11.85
N ASN A 88 -5.69 -15.91 -12.40
CA ASN A 88 -6.56 -16.76 -13.21
C ASN A 88 -7.79 -17.21 -12.43
N ASN A 89 -7.64 -17.59 -11.17
CA ASN A 89 -8.77 -17.98 -10.34
C ASN A 89 -9.74 -16.82 -10.10
N THR A 90 -9.24 -15.60 -9.83
CA THR A 90 -10.07 -14.41 -9.65
C THR A 90 -10.90 -14.08 -10.89
N TYR A 91 -10.30 -14.19 -12.09
CA TYR A 91 -10.95 -13.87 -13.36
C TYR A 91 -11.50 -15.10 -14.11
N SER A 92 -11.52 -16.27 -13.47
CA SER A 92 -12.02 -17.52 -14.08
C SER A 92 -13.53 -17.50 -14.32
N LYS A 93 -14.26 -16.72 -13.53
CA LYS A 93 -15.70 -16.58 -13.63
C LYS A 93 -16.08 -15.59 -14.74
N HIS A 94 -17.19 -15.87 -15.38
CA HIS A 94 -17.80 -14.92 -16.31
C HIS A 94 -18.21 -13.65 -15.54
N PHE A 95 -17.87 -12.49 -16.10
CA PHE A 95 -18.40 -11.22 -15.63
C PHE A 95 -19.63 -10.92 -16.46
N GLU A 96 -20.79 -10.86 -15.81
CA GLU A 96 -21.97 -10.32 -16.44
C GLU A 96 -21.72 -8.85 -16.78
N PRO A 97 -22.13 -8.38 -17.98
CA PRO A 97 -22.02 -6.98 -18.32
C PRO A 97 -22.76 -6.13 -17.28
N VAL A 98 -22.15 -5.01 -16.90
CA VAL A 98 -22.83 -4.00 -16.09
C VAL A 98 -24.05 -3.53 -16.86
N GLN A 99 -25.24 -3.66 -16.27
CA GLN A 99 -26.50 -3.22 -16.87
C GLN A 99 -26.46 -1.70 -17.12
N SER A 100 -27.34 -1.20 -18.01
CA SER A 100 -27.41 0.26 -18.25
C SER A 100 -27.68 1.01 -16.94
N GLU A 101 -27.24 2.27 -16.90
CA GLU A 101 -27.38 3.15 -15.73
C GLU A 101 -28.83 3.21 -15.22
N ASP A 102 -29.82 3.02 -16.11
CA ASP A 102 -31.25 2.98 -15.80
C ASP A 102 -31.65 1.85 -14.85
N TYR A 103 -30.83 0.79 -14.71
CA TYR A 103 -31.07 -0.34 -13.82
C TYR A 103 -30.26 -0.27 -12.52
N TRP A 104 -29.48 0.79 -12.32
CA TRP A 104 -28.72 0.94 -11.09
C TRP A 104 -29.68 1.39 -9.99
N ASP A 105 -29.65 0.72 -8.84
CA ASP A 105 -30.48 1.13 -7.70
C ASP A 105 -30.14 2.57 -7.34
N ASP A 106 -31.18 3.42 -7.25
CA ASP A 106 -31.02 4.77 -6.73
C ASP A 106 -30.41 4.68 -5.33
N PRO A 107 -29.17 5.17 -5.12
CA PRO A 107 -28.48 4.97 -3.86
C PRO A 107 -29.32 5.51 -2.69
N ILE A 108 -30.12 6.55 -2.94
CA ILE A 108 -30.95 7.29 -1.97
C ILE A 108 -32.04 6.43 -1.32
N SER A 109 -32.55 5.41 -2.01
CA SER A 109 -33.62 4.57 -1.47
C SER A 109 -33.14 3.59 -0.39
N SER A 110 -31.89 3.12 -0.46
CA SER A 110 -31.38 2.08 0.45
C SER A 110 -30.67 2.61 1.71
N TRP A 111 -30.02 3.79 1.64
CA TRP A 111 -29.36 4.37 2.82
C TRP A 111 -30.29 5.19 3.73
N SER A 112 -31.49 5.57 3.26
CA SER A 112 -32.43 6.36 4.06
C SER A 112 -33.12 5.55 5.18
N THR A 113 -33.37 4.27 4.96
CA THR A 113 -34.08 3.42 5.95
C THR A 113 -33.14 2.89 7.05
N THR A 114 -31.85 2.74 6.76
CA THR A 114 -30.89 2.13 7.70
C THR A 114 -30.15 3.15 8.58
N LEU A 115 -30.01 4.41 8.14
CA LEU A 115 -29.30 5.43 8.92
C LEU A 115 -30.12 6.04 10.06
N LEU A 116 -31.45 5.95 10.02
CA LEU A 116 -32.32 6.48 11.08
C LEU A 116 -32.40 5.60 12.33
N SER A 117 -32.05 4.30 12.24
CA SER A 117 -32.15 3.37 13.38
C SER A 117 -30.85 3.16 14.16
N VAL A 118 -29.69 3.59 13.63
CA VAL A 118 -28.39 3.29 14.25
C VAL A 118 -27.76 4.51 14.98
N PHE A 119 -28.14 5.76 14.67
CA PHE A 119 -27.54 6.93 15.33
C PHE A 119 -28.50 8.12 15.48
N PRO A 120 -29.14 8.34 16.64
CA PRO A 120 -29.97 9.53 16.85
C PRO A 120 -29.16 10.82 17.11
N HIS A 121 -27.81 10.78 17.09
CA HIS A 121 -27.00 11.92 17.54
C HIS A 121 -25.72 12.18 16.71
N VAL A 122 -25.72 11.85 15.42
CA VAL A 122 -24.65 12.28 14.49
C VAL A 122 -25.27 12.80 13.19
N LEU A 123 -26.11 13.83 13.30
CA LEU A 123 -26.56 14.63 12.15
C LEU A 123 -26.23 16.10 12.36
N VAL A 124 -24.97 16.40 12.70
CA VAL A 124 -24.33 17.69 12.45
C VAL A 124 -22.84 17.41 12.23
N GLU A 125 -22.41 17.19 10.99
CA GLU A 125 -21.04 17.47 10.46
C GLU A 125 -20.66 16.76 9.14
N ILE A 126 -21.57 16.08 8.44
CA ILE A 126 -21.25 15.52 7.10
C ILE A 126 -21.63 16.50 5.98
N LYS A 127 -21.04 17.70 5.98
CA LYS A 127 -21.13 18.63 4.84
C LYS A 127 -19.82 19.31 4.42
N GLN A 128 -18.64 18.86 4.87
CA GLN A 128 -17.39 19.55 4.48
C GLN A 128 -16.20 18.70 4.01
N HIS A 129 -16.29 17.38 3.82
CA HIS A 129 -15.10 16.60 3.41
C HIS A 129 -15.30 15.62 2.24
N VAL A 130 -16.16 15.96 1.28
CA VAL A 130 -16.12 15.38 -0.08
C VAL A 130 -15.80 16.49 -1.08
N PHE A 131 -14.54 16.91 -1.06
CA PHE A 131 -13.87 17.68 -2.11
C PHE A 131 -12.43 17.18 -2.02
N ILE A 132 -11.97 16.23 -2.83
CA ILE A 132 -11.59 16.35 -4.24
C ILE A 132 -11.32 14.88 -4.64
N MET A 133 -12.01 14.28 -5.62
CA MET A 133 -11.50 14.12 -6.99
C MET A 133 -12.66 13.68 -7.89
N ARG A 134 -13.22 14.62 -8.66
CA ARG A 134 -13.98 14.34 -9.87
C ARG A 134 -12.96 14.08 -10.98
N TRP A 135 -12.88 12.84 -11.43
CA TRP A 135 -11.95 12.41 -12.47
C TRP A 135 -12.50 12.84 -13.84
N ILE A 136 -12.13 14.03 -14.31
CA ILE A 136 -12.31 14.44 -15.70
C ILE A 136 -10.99 15.01 -16.19
N GLY A 137 -10.32 14.29 -17.09
CA GLY A 137 -9.32 14.87 -17.98
C GLY A 137 -7.91 15.14 -17.42
N GLY A 138 -7.16 14.07 -17.13
CA GLY A 138 -5.78 13.93 -17.65
C GLY A 138 -4.72 15.02 -17.41
N LYS A 139 -4.81 15.90 -16.39
CA LYS A 139 -3.72 16.81 -16.00
C LYS A 139 -3.38 16.66 -14.52
N ARG A 140 -2.12 16.32 -14.21
CA ARG A 140 -1.57 16.35 -12.85
C ARG A 140 -1.31 17.80 -12.45
N GLU A 141 -2.19 18.36 -11.63
CA GLU A 141 -1.85 19.59 -10.90
C GLU A 141 -0.96 19.25 -9.71
N GLN A 142 0.10 20.04 -9.50
CA GLN A 142 0.99 19.92 -8.36
C GLN A 142 0.26 20.39 -7.09
N GLY A 143 -0.45 19.48 -6.43
CA GLY A 143 -1.00 19.74 -5.10
C GLY A 143 0.10 20.10 -4.10
N LYS A 144 -0.14 21.10 -3.25
CA LYS A 144 0.79 21.51 -2.18
C LYS A 144 1.11 20.29 -1.29
N LYS A 145 2.41 20.10 -0.98
CA LYS A 145 2.84 19.04 -0.07
C LYS A 145 2.17 19.22 1.30
N PRO A 146 1.53 18.17 1.85
CA PRO A 146 0.90 18.27 3.16
C PRO A 146 1.97 18.54 4.23
N ASN A 147 1.60 19.35 5.22
CA ASN A 147 2.47 19.71 6.32
C ASN A 147 2.62 18.54 7.32
N ASN A 148 3.57 18.64 8.25
CA ASN A 148 3.84 17.57 9.21
C ASN A 148 2.65 17.22 10.12
N LYS A 149 1.76 18.18 10.41
CA LYS A 149 0.54 17.92 11.20
C LYS A 149 -0.49 17.11 10.40
N GLU A 150 -0.65 17.43 9.12
CA GLU A 150 -1.53 16.69 8.20
C GLU A 150 -1.04 15.27 7.96
N ILE A 151 0.28 15.08 7.80
CA ILE A 151 0.90 13.75 7.71
C ILE A 151 0.69 12.96 9.01
N LEU A 152 0.82 13.59 10.18
CA LEU A 152 0.62 12.93 11.47
C LEU A 152 -0.85 12.55 11.69
N GLN A 153 -1.79 13.40 11.26
CA GLN A 153 -3.22 13.12 11.27
C GLN A 153 -3.55 11.93 10.35
N TYR A 154 -2.99 11.89 9.14
CA TYR A 154 -3.18 10.77 8.22
C TYR A 154 -2.65 9.45 8.80
N LYS A 155 -1.47 9.49 9.44
CA LYS A 155 -0.90 8.33 10.14
C LYS A 155 -1.77 7.83 11.29
N LYS A 156 -2.36 8.73 12.08
CA LYS A 156 -3.29 8.38 13.17
C LYS A 156 -4.60 7.77 12.64
N ILE A 157 -5.12 8.28 11.53
CA ILE A 157 -6.33 7.74 10.88
C ILE A 157 -6.07 6.34 10.33
N CYS A 158 -4.94 6.11 9.63
CA CYS A 158 -4.57 4.78 9.14
C CYS A 158 -4.32 3.79 10.28
N GLN A 159 -3.75 4.22 11.42
CA GLN A 159 -3.51 3.33 12.56
C GLN A 159 -4.79 2.90 13.27
N ARG A 160 -5.82 3.75 13.38
CA ARG A 160 -7.14 3.33 13.89
C ARG A 160 -7.87 2.39 12.94
N ARG A 161 -7.79 2.63 11.63
CA ARG A 161 -8.50 1.81 10.62
C ARG A 161 -7.93 0.39 10.46
N ILE A 162 -6.70 0.13 10.91
CA ILE A 162 -6.10 -1.23 10.94
C ILE A 162 -6.66 -2.07 12.09
N VAL A 163 -7.17 -1.47 13.17
CA VAL A 163 -7.66 -2.23 14.33
C VAL A 163 -9.07 -2.77 14.10
N ASP A 164 -9.87 -2.10 13.26
CA ASP A 164 -11.31 -2.35 13.16
C ASP A 164 -11.71 -3.29 12.00
N ASN A 165 -10.75 -3.90 11.30
CA ASN A 165 -10.92 -4.98 10.30
C ASN A 165 -12.14 -4.87 9.36
N THR A 166 -12.53 -3.65 9.00
CA THR A 166 -13.67 -3.36 8.13
C THR A 166 -13.13 -2.74 6.85
N CYS A 167 -12.69 -3.61 5.94
CA CYS A 167 -12.52 -3.24 4.54
C CYS A 167 -13.91 -3.01 3.94
N ILE A 168 -14.25 -1.75 3.68
CA ILE A 168 -15.28 -1.39 2.70
C ILE A 168 -14.53 -1.00 1.44
N PHE A 169 -14.82 -1.72 0.35
CA PHE A 169 -14.29 -1.47 -0.99
C PHE A 169 -14.62 -0.06 -1.48
#